data_AF-A0A2V7RQ55-F1
#
_entry.id   AF-A0A2V7RQ55-F1
#
_cell.length_a   1.000
_cell.length_b   1.000
_cell.length_c   1.000
_cell.angle_alpha   90.00
_cell.angle_beta   90.00
_cell.angle_gamma   90.00
#
_symmetry.space_group_name_H-M   'P 1'
#
loop_
_entity.id
_entity.type
_entity.pdbx_description
1 polymer ?
#
loop_
_entity_poly.entity_id
_entity_poly.type
_entity_poly.pdbx_seq_one_letter_code
_entity_poly.pdbx_strand_id
1 'polypeptide(L)'
;MVAMRASMLTILTLGWACTFSLSCQRAMRGPELRYAPAIVELTGRLKVEDHLGAPGYGETPARDEKLRLPILILASPVTVQQDTARDKNNITTAGVSEIQLNMAAPEEQYLQLVGRVVVAKGLLFHAFTAHHYRDIVMVVRKLTVR
;
A
#
# COMPACT_ATOMS: atom_id res chain seq x y z
N MET A 1 7.04 -17.79 84.50
CA MET A 1 5.63 -17.41 84.34
C MET A 1 5.60 -16.04 83.66
N VAL A 2 5.57 -16.02 82.33
CA VAL A 2 5.35 -14.80 81.53
C VAL A 2 4.32 -15.19 80.49
N ALA A 3 3.18 -14.49 80.55
CA ALA A 3 1.97 -14.84 79.83
C ALA A 3 2.03 -14.40 78.38
N MET A 4 1.65 -15.35 77.53
CA MET A 4 1.34 -15.30 76.12
C MET A 4 0.35 -14.18 75.77
N ARG A 5 0.63 -13.39 74.72
CA ARG A 5 -0.38 -12.68 73.92
C ARG A 5 0.24 -11.99 72.69
N ALA A 6 -0.09 -12.50 71.50
CA ALA A 6 -0.73 -11.74 70.42
C ALA A 6 -0.67 -12.55 69.12
N SER A 7 -1.74 -13.30 68.84
CA SER A 7 -2.09 -13.73 67.48
C SER A 7 -3.24 -12.85 67.02
N MET A 8 -3.05 -12.09 65.94
CA MET A 8 -4.15 -11.68 65.08
C MET A 8 -3.64 -11.37 63.67
N LEU A 9 -3.86 -12.37 62.82
CA LEU A 9 -4.04 -12.37 61.37
C LEU A 9 -4.36 -10.99 60.74
N THR A 10 -3.60 -10.55 59.73
CA THR A 10 -4.12 -9.58 58.75
C THR A 10 -3.47 -9.74 57.36
N ILE A 11 -4.22 -10.43 56.49
CA ILE A 11 -4.46 -10.18 55.05
C ILE A 11 -3.27 -10.25 54.07
N LEU A 12 -3.29 -11.35 53.31
CA LEU A 12 -2.72 -11.56 51.97
C LEU A 12 -3.10 -10.41 51.01
N THR A 13 -2.12 -9.71 50.44
CA THR A 13 -2.32 -9.01 49.15
C THR A 13 -1.32 -9.55 48.14
N LEU A 14 -1.80 -10.54 47.40
CA LEU A 14 -1.21 -11.08 46.19
C LEU A 14 -1.33 -10.01 45.08
N GLY A 15 -0.43 -9.02 45.10
CA GLY A 15 -0.43 -7.89 44.17
C GLY A 15 0.52 -8.11 43.00
N TRP A 16 0.07 -8.92 42.04
CA TRP A 16 0.67 -9.11 40.72
C TRP A 16 0.78 -7.76 39.99
N ALA A 17 1.92 -7.09 40.11
CA ALA A 17 2.28 -5.99 39.23
C ALA A 17 3.36 -6.48 38.27
N CYS A 18 2.97 -7.41 37.39
CA CYS A 18 3.58 -7.44 36.06
C CYS A 18 3.33 -6.05 35.47
N THR A 19 4.34 -5.19 35.53
CA THR A 19 4.42 -3.99 34.69
C THR A 19 4.56 -4.48 33.25
N PHE A 20 3.45 -4.97 32.71
CA PHE A 20 3.22 -5.18 31.31
C PHE A 20 3.23 -3.77 30.74
N SER A 21 4.41 -3.30 30.36
CA SER A 21 4.55 -2.14 29.50
C SER A 21 3.80 -2.45 28.21
N LEU A 22 2.51 -2.07 28.16
CA LEU A 22 1.75 -1.81 26.94
C LEU A 22 2.38 -0.57 26.27
N SER A 23 3.66 -0.66 25.93
CA SER A 23 4.35 0.35 25.17
C SER A 23 4.12 0.04 23.70
N CYS A 24 3.06 0.64 23.19
CA CYS A 24 2.90 1.05 21.81
C CYS A 24 3.06 -0.09 20.79
N GLN A 25 1.95 -0.80 20.53
CA GLN A 25 1.72 -1.30 19.17
C GLN A 25 1.59 -0.06 18.28
N ARG A 26 2.73 0.50 17.85
CA ARG A 26 2.77 1.41 16.70
C ARG A 26 2.21 0.59 15.56
N ALA A 27 0.96 0.86 15.19
CA ALA A 27 0.36 0.26 14.03
C ALA A 27 1.37 0.39 12.88
N MET A 28 1.70 -0.73 12.24
CA MET A 28 2.50 -0.76 11.01
C MET A 28 1.69 -0.12 9.87
N ARG A 29 1.28 1.14 10.04
CA ARG A 29 0.69 1.94 8.98
C ARG A 29 1.88 2.55 8.25
N GLY A 30 2.08 2.08 7.03
CA GLY A 30 2.98 2.75 6.11
C GLY A 30 2.54 4.19 5.84
N PRO A 31 3.31 4.95 5.05
CA PRO A 31 2.98 6.31 4.69
C PRO A 31 1.53 6.46 4.21
N GLU A 32 0.86 7.51 4.67
CA GLU A 32 -0.47 7.88 4.19
C GLU A 32 -0.35 8.84 3.00
N LEU A 33 -1.00 8.47 1.90
CA LEU A 33 -1.00 9.20 0.63
C LEU A 33 -2.40 9.73 0.32
N ARG A 34 -2.46 10.68 -0.60
CA ARG A 34 -3.72 11.26 -1.10
C ARG A 34 -3.86 11.02 -2.60
N TYR A 35 -5.09 10.86 -3.06
CA TYR A 35 -5.43 10.88 -4.47
C TYR A 35 -5.18 12.25 -5.11
N ALA A 36 -5.34 12.35 -6.43
CA ALA A 36 -5.30 13.61 -7.16
C ALA A 36 -6.18 14.68 -6.47
N PRO A 37 -5.70 15.92 -6.30
CA PRO A 37 -4.68 16.57 -7.11
C PRO A 37 -3.28 16.52 -6.48
N ALA A 38 -3.13 15.84 -5.34
CA ALA A 38 -1.84 15.70 -4.69
C ALA A 38 -0.87 14.97 -5.62
N ILE A 39 0.29 15.59 -5.86
CA ILE A 39 1.39 14.94 -6.58
C ILE A 39 2.21 14.19 -5.54
N VAL A 40 2.28 12.87 -5.69
CA VAL A 40 3.07 12.01 -4.81
C VAL A 40 4.33 11.55 -5.54
N GLU A 41 5.33 11.16 -4.74
CA GLU A 41 6.56 10.55 -5.23
C GLU A 41 6.75 9.22 -4.51
N LEU A 42 6.85 8.13 -5.28
CA LEU A 42 6.95 6.78 -4.77
C LEU A 42 8.18 6.10 -5.35
N THR A 43 8.89 5.38 -4.50
CA THR A 43 10.04 4.57 -4.90
C THR A 43 9.68 3.09 -4.87
N GLY A 44 10.06 2.37 -5.90
CA GLY A 44 9.84 0.94 -5.99
C GLY A 44 10.64 0.29 -7.11
N ARG A 45 10.53 -1.03 -7.22
CA ARG A 45 11.08 -1.77 -8.36
C ARG A 45 10.08 -1.75 -9.50
N LEU A 46 10.53 -1.41 -10.71
CA LEU A 46 9.68 -1.48 -11.90
C LEU A 46 9.59 -2.93 -12.39
N LYS A 47 8.38 -3.42 -12.63
CA LYS A 47 8.08 -4.67 -13.31
C LYS A 47 7.15 -4.36 -14.48
N VAL A 48 7.15 -5.22 -15.50
CA VAL A 48 6.10 -5.24 -16.52
C VAL A 48 5.41 -6.60 -16.45
N GLU A 49 4.09 -6.59 -16.52
CA GLU A 49 3.25 -7.78 -16.54
C GLU A 49 2.44 -7.85 -17.82
N ASP A 50 2.36 -9.05 -18.40
CA ASP A 50 1.53 -9.29 -19.57
C ASP A 50 0.10 -9.65 -19.12
N HIS A 51 -0.90 -8.99 -19.69
CA HIS A 51 -2.32 -9.18 -19.41
C HIS A 51 -3.13 -9.28 -20.71
N LEU A 52 -4.33 -9.84 -20.64
CA LEU A 52 -5.28 -9.85 -21.76
C LEU A 52 -6.33 -8.77 -21.56
N GLY A 53 -6.47 -7.91 -22.56
CA GLY A 53 -7.41 -6.80 -22.61
C GLY A 53 -8.65 -7.10 -23.43
N ALA A 54 -9.25 -6.05 -23.97
CA ALA A 54 -10.49 -6.14 -24.74
C ALA A 54 -10.32 -6.99 -26.03
N PRO A 55 -11.40 -7.56 -26.59
CA PRO A 55 -12.77 -7.50 -26.08
C PRO A 55 -13.09 -8.53 -25.00
N GLY A 56 -12.40 -9.68 -24.98
CA GLY A 56 -12.75 -10.82 -24.14
C GLY A 56 -12.07 -10.86 -22.78
N TYR A 57 -11.03 -10.05 -22.52
CA TYR A 57 -10.31 -10.02 -21.25
C TYR A 57 -9.86 -11.41 -20.75
N GLY A 58 -9.51 -12.30 -21.67
CA GLY A 58 -9.13 -13.69 -21.39
C GLY A 58 -10.19 -14.73 -21.80
N GLU A 59 -11.42 -14.34 -22.12
CA GLU A 59 -12.43 -15.24 -22.67
C GLU A 59 -12.09 -15.70 -24.09
N THR A 60 -11.44 -14.83 -24.88
CA THR A 60 -11.01 -15.12 -26.25
C THR A 60 -9.53 -14.78 -26.47
N PRO A 61 -8.57 -15.47 -25.81
CA PRO A 61 -7.17 -15.03 -25.76
C PRO A 61 -6.47 -14.81 -27.12
N ALA A 62 -6.92 -15.52 -28.15
CA ALA A 62 -6.39 -15.38 -29.51
C ALA A 62 -6.86 -14.09 -30.23
N ARG A 63 -7.94 -13.48 -29.75
CA ARG A 63 -8.58 -12.26 -30.28
C ARG A 63 -8.44 -11.07 -29.33
N ASP A 64 -8.04 -11.33 -28.09
CA ASP A 64 -7.88 -10.31 -27.06
C ASP A 64 -6.59 -9.52 -27.25
N GLU A 65 -6.66 -8.24 -26.89
CA GLU A 65 -5.51 -7.35 -26.85
C GLU A 65 -4.47 -7.88 -25.86
N LYS A 66 -3.19 -7.84 -26.26
CA LYS A 66 -2.08 -8.18 -25.37
C LYS A 66 -1.55 -6.90 -24.74
N LEU A 67 -1.78 -6.74 -23.45
CA LEU A 67 -1.38 -5.58 -22.69
C LEU A 67 -0.08 -5.85 -21.93
N ARG A 68 0.81 -4.86 -21.86
CA ARG A 68 2.05 -4.91 -21.07
C ARG A 68 2.03 -3.78 -20.07
N LEU A 69 1.67 -4.10 -18.83
CA LEU A 69 1.37 -3.12 -17.80
C LEU A 69 2.60 -2.87 -16.94
N PRO A 70 3.12 -1.63 -16.88
CA PRO A 70 4.18 -1.29 -15.94
C PRO A 70 3.60 -1.22 -14.52
N ILE A 71 4.17 -2.00 -13.62
CA ILE A 71 3.80 -2.09 -12.21
C ILE A 71 4.98 -1.61 -11.35
N LEU A 72 4.72 -0.69 -10.43
CA LEU A 72 5.67 -0.28 -9.41
C LEU A 72 5.47 -1.12 -8.15
N ILE A 73 6.46 -1.95 -7.83
CA ILE A 73 6.49 -2.76 -6.61
C ILE A 73 7.16 -1.93 -5.51
N LEU A 74 6.39 -1.52 -4.52
CA LEU A 74 6.87 -0.69 -3.41
C LEU A 74 7.71 -1.52 -2.44
N ALA A 75 8.75 -0.92 -1.86
CA ALA A 75 9.58 -1.57 -0.85
C ALA A 75 8.86 -1.73 0.51
N SER A 76 7.83 -0.92 0.74
CA SER A 76 6.98 -1.00 1.93
C SER A 76 5.55 -0.60 1.55
N PRO A 77 4.52 -1.26 2.11
CA PRO A 77 3.14 -0.92 1.80
C PRO A 77 2.78 0.51 2.21
N VAL A 78 1.83 1.11 1.51
CA VAL A 78 1.28 2.44 1.80
C VAL A 78 -0.24 2.36 2.01
N THR A 79 -0.81 3.43 2.56
CA THR A 79 -2.26 3.62 2.63
C THR A 79 -2.63 4.84 1.80
N VAL A 80 -3.57 4.69 0.87
CA VAL A 80 -4.13 5.84 0.12
C VAL A 80 -5.47 6.19 0.75
N GLN A 81 -5.59 7.42 1.25
CA GLN A 81 -6.78 7.85 1.98
C GLN A 81 -7.89 8.30 1.05
N GLN A 82 -9.14 7.95 1.39
CA GLN A 82 -10.33 8.42 0.70
C GLN A 82 -10.40 9.95 0.62
N ASP A 83 -11.02 10.43 -0.46
CA ASP A 83 -11.44 11.82 -0.64
C ASP A 83 -12.74 11.85 -1.44
N THR A 84 -13.82 11.44 -0.76
CA THR A 84 -15.17 11.29 -1.35
C THR A 84 -15.81 12.62 -1.70
N ALA A 85 -15.33 13.73 -1.12
CA ALA A 85 -15.74 15.07 -1.51
C ALA A 85 -15.33 15.40 -2.95
N ARG A 86 -14.28 14.74 -3.47
CA ARG A 86 -13.71 15.01 -4.78
C ARG A 86 -14.05 13.97 -5.83
N ASP A 87 -14.01 12.69 -5.46
CA ASP A 87 -14.40 11.58 -6.32
C ASP A 87 -15.02 10.48 -5.45
N LYS A 88 -16.23 10.05 -5.80
CA LYS A 88 -16.97 9.02 -5.07
C LYS A 88 -16.29 7.66 -5.13
N ASN A 89 -15.44 7.43 -6.12
CA ASN A 89 -14.67 6.20 -6.27
C ASN A 89 -13.42 6.17 -5.37
N ASN A 90 -13.03 7.30 -4.76
CA ASN A 90 -11.88 7.35 -3.86
C ASN A 90 -12.23 6.68 -2.53
N ILE A 91 -11.87 5.41 -2.39
CA ILE A 91 -11.95 4.67 -1.13
C ILE A 91 -10.58 4.63 -0.43
N THR A 92 -10.57 4.45 0.90
CA THR A 92 -9.32 4.21 1.62
C THR A 92 -8.82 2.81 1.28
N THR A 93 -7.63 2.72 0.70
CA THR A 93 -6.99 1.45 0.35
C THR A 93 -5.70 1.32 1.16
N ALA A 94 -5.68 0.38 2.11
CA ALA A 94 -4.53 0.10 2.96
C ALA A 94 -3.71 -1.07 2.42
N GLY A 95 -2.43 -1.13 2.77
CA GLY A 95 -1.56 -2.25 2.39
C GLY A 95 -1.19 -2.28 0.91
N VAL A 96 -1.30 -1.14 0.22
CA VAL A 96 -0.97 -1.02 -1.20
C VAL A 96 0.53 -1.24 -1.37
N SER A 97 0.90 -2.31 -2.06
CA SER A 97 2.30 -2.68 -2.33
C SER A 97 2.63 -2.67 -3.82
N GLU A 98 1.62 -2.67 -4.68
CA GLU A 98 1.76 -2.62 -6.13
C GLU A 98 0.86 -1.53 -6.69
N ILE A 99 1.42 -0.72 -7.60
CA ILE A 99 0.71 0.37 -8.26
C ILE A 99 0.89 0.22 -9.76
N GLN A 100 -0.23 0.22 -10.50
CA GLN A 100 -0.18 0.27 -11.96
C GLN A 100 0.24 1.67 -12.40
N LEU A 101 1.24 1.76 -13.25
CA LEU A 101 1.70 3.01 -13.82
C LEU A 101 0.99 3.24 -15.16
N ASN A 102 0.33 4.37 -15.29
CA ASN A 102 -0.14 4.89 -16.57
C ASN A 102 0.92 5.86 -17.11
N MET A 103 1.69 5.38 -18.08
CA MET A 103 2.86 6.06 -18.64
C MET A 103 2.47 6.85 -19.88
N ALA A 104 2.85 8.13 -19.94
CA ALA A 104 2.78 8.90 -21.18
C ALA A 104 3.96 8.64 -22.13
N ALA A 105 5.07 8.11 -21.60
CA ALA A 105 6.26 7.77 -22.38
C ALA A 105 6.05 6.49 -23.21
N PRO A 106 6.67 6.37 -24.40
CA PRO A 106 6.66 5.14 -25.19
C PRO A 106 7.20 3.92 -24.41
N GLU A 107 6.69 2.74 -24.74
CA GLU A 107 6.99 1.49 -24.03
C GLU A 107 8.49 1.20 -23.97
N GLU A 108 9.22 1.43 -25.07
CA GLU A 108 10.65 1.16 -25.17
C GLU A 108 11.46 1.92 -24.12
N GLN A 109 10.99 3.10 -23.70
CA GLN A 109 11.70 3.94 -22.74
C GLN A 109 11.63 3.40 -21.31
N TYR A 110 10.55 2.74 -20.92
CA TYR A 110 10.44 2.18 -19.56
C TYR A 110 10.80 0.70 -19.52
N LEU A 111 10.74 -0.03 -20.63
CA LEU A 111 11.21 -1.42 -20.70
C LEU A 111 12.67 -1.57 -20.30
N GLN A 112 13.54 -0.64 -20.71
CA GLN A 112 14.95 -0.59 -20.28
C GLN A 112 15.14 -0.39 -18.77
N LEU A 113 14.10 0.05 -18.05
CA LEU A 113 14.12 0.27 -16.60
C LEU A 113 13.55 -0.92 -15.82
N VAL A 114 13.04 -1.96 -16.49
CA VAL A 114 12.46 -3.14 -15.83
C VAL A 114 13.50 -3.81 -14.94
N GLY A 115 13.08 -4.18 -13.74
CA GLY A 115 13.92 -4.74 -12.69
C GLY A 115 14.74 -3.69 -11.93
N ARG A 116 14.78 -2.42 -12.35
CA ARG A 116 15.50 -1.35 -11.64
C ARG A 116 14.64 -0.76 -10.52
N VAL A 117 15.30 -0.16 -9.54
CA VAL A 117 14.62 0.70 -8.56
C VAL A 117 14.45 2.08 -9.18
N VAL A 118 13.21 2.55 -9.24
CA VAL A 118 12.83 3.82 -9.87
C VAL A 118 12.04 4.67 -8.88
N VAL A 119 12.04 5.97 -9.14
CA VAL A 119 11.21 6.97 -8.46
C VAL A 119 10.16 7.45 -9.45
N ALA A 120 8.90 7.13 -9.17
CA ALA A 120 7.75 7.56 -9.95
C ALA A 120 7.06 8.73 -9.26
N LYS A 121 6.90 9.84 -9.98
CA LYS A 121 6.19 11.03 -9.51
C LYS A 121 4.95 11.25 -10.36
N GLY A 122 3.80 11.41 -9.71
CA GLY A 122 2.53 11.45 -10.42
C GLY A 122 1.32 11.71 -9.56
N LEU A 123 0.15 11.49 -10.14
CA LEU A 123 -1.16 11.61 -9.50
C LEU A 123 -1.73 10.20 -9.27
N LEU A 124 -2.25 9.95 -8.06
CA LEU A 124 -2.92 8.68 -7.75
C LEU A 124 -4.41 8.76 -8.03
N PHE A 125 -4.96 7.64 -8.53
CA PHE A 125 -6.39 7.42 -8.74
C PHE A 125 -6.75 6.01 -8.24
N HIS A 126 -7.97 5.87 -7.73
CA HIS A 126 -8.52 4.54 -7.47
C HIS A 126 -8.87 3.86 -8.79
N ALA A 127 -8.77 2.53 -8.82
CA ALA A 127 -9.20 1.75 -9.98
C ALA A 127 -10.70 1.90 -10.22
N PHE A 128 -11.11 2.07 -11.47
CA PHE A 128 -12.53 2.23 -11.80
C PHE A 128 -12.92 1.70 -13.19
N THR A 129 -11.96 1.40 -14.08
CA THR A 129 -12.22 0.87 -15.43
C THR A 129 -11.79 -0.59 -15.54
N ALA A 130 -12.28 -1.27 -16.58
CA ALA A 130 -11.83 -2.62 -16.95
C ALA A 130 -10.35 -2.68 -17.37
N HIS A 131 -9.69 -1.54 -17.61
CA HIS A 131 -8.27 -1.47 -17.95
C HIS A 131 -7.34 -1.32 -16.73
N HIS A 132 -7.90 -1.26 -15.52
CA HIS A 132 -7.14 -1.15 -14.28
C HIS A 132 -7.02 -2.53 -13.61
N TYR A 133 -5.79 -3.03 -13.49
CA TYR A 133 -5.47 -4.36 -12.95
C TYR A 133 -4.88 -4.29 -11.53
N ARG A 134 -4.85 -3.10 -10.92
CA ARG A 134 -4.46 -2.84 -9.54
C ARG A 134 -5.38 -1.80 -8.94
N ASP A 135 -5.65 -1.90 -7.64
CA ASP A 135 -6.54 -0.99 -6.90
C ASP A 135 -6.13 0.48 -7.02
N ILE A 136 -4.83 0.75 -7.18
CA ILE A 136 -4.28 2.09 -7.32
C ILE A 136 -3.53 2.22 -8.63
N VAL A 137 -3.85 3.27 -9.37
CA VAL A 137 -3.21 3.66 -10.62
C VAL A 137 -2.52 5.00 -10.44
N MET A 138 -1.29 5.13 -10.93
CA MET A 138 -0.58 6.40 -11.00
C MET A 138 -0.51 6.90 -12.44
N VAL A 139 -1.04 8.09 -12.71
CA VAL A 139 -0.68 8.82 -13.93
C VAL A 139 0.69 9.44 -13.72
N VAL A 140 1.70 8.89 -14.39
CA VAL A 140 3.11 9.25 -14.18
C VAL A 140 3.45 10.54 -14.93
N ARG A 141 4.01 11.50 -14.20
CA ARG A 141 4.54 12.76 -14.75
C ARG A 141 6.04 12.71 -14.95
N LYS A 142 6.75 11.97 -14.09
CA LYS A 142 8.20 11.80 -14.17
C LYS A 142 8.58 10.44 -13.62
N LEU A 143 9.49 9.76 -14.32
CA LEU A 143 10.10 8.51 -13.90
C LEU A 143 11.62 8.67 -13.95
N THR A 144 12.32 8.37 -12.86
CA THR A 144 13.79 8.42 -12.80
C THR A 144 14.34 7.17 -12.14
N VAL A 145 15.55 6.77 -12.52
CA VAL A 145 16.29 5.71 -11.83
C VAL A 145 16.81 6.26 -10.51
N ARG A 146 16.77 5.44 -9.45
CA ARG A 146 17.36 5.76 -8.15
C ARG A 146 18.85 5.43 -8.10
#